data_AF-A0A167VJJ2-F1
#
_entry.id   AF-A0A167VJJ2-F1
#
_cell.length_a   1.000
_cell.length_b   1.000
_cell.length_c   1.000
_cell.angle_alpha   90.00
_cell.angle_beta   90.00
_cell.angle_gamma   90.00
#
_symmetry.space_group_name_H-M   'P 1'
#
loop_
_entity.id
_entity.type
_entity.pdbx_description
1 polymer ?
#
loop_
_entity_poly.entity_id
_entity_poly.type
_entity_poly.pdbx_seq_one_letter_code
_entity_poly.pdbx_strand_id
1 'polypeptide(L)'
;MVLPVMNFEEMPAVKTFTLHHASTATATTVPSATHTPQPPEAVVPSMTWQEVGPGGMRALWTVTILMGIASLVFYLLTSKITVQKRLPILLVSLISTTSFFAYYAMATGDGVGYSLRQIHHTHDHRPDTYEGIYRAIYWPRWVNWTITSNISLFLLTLISGLNGAGLLVLLAANTFMYIAAGAGAMGSHHEYKWGWYIIALFSYLMMVYQCLIKGRNAALVKDAKSRRFFMVVSGFYFLTVLAYPIVFGLGSYAHRISVNAEVITFAVLDVLSQGLFCFLVLTGQDVIPAISEDVGGFWSYGTNNQGAIHIDNEDDEDGYDDEGRHW
;
A
#
# COMPACT_ATOMS: atom_id res chain seq x y z
N MET A 1 -12.05 -11.09 -27.68
CA MET A 1 -10.95 -12.06 -27.56
C MET A 1 -10.93 -12.52 -26.12
N VAL A 2 -11.47 -13.71 -25.87
CA VAL A 2 -11.75 -14.26 -24.53
C VAL A 2 -10.49 -15.00 -24.06
N LEU A 3 -9.97 -14.64 -22.89
CA LEU A 3 -8.86 -15.36 -22.23
C LEU A 3 -9.38 -16.72 -21.74
N PRO A 4 -8.59 -17.81 -21.85
CA PRO A 4 -9.01 -19.10 -21.29
C PRO A 4 -8.90 -19.07 -19.76
N VAL A 5 -9.98 -19.49 -19.10
CA VAL A 5 -10.02 -19.80 -17.67
C VAL A 5 -9.19 -21.06 -17.46
N MET A 6 -8.11 -21.00 -16.67
CA MET A 6 -7.40 -22.20 -16.23
C MET A 6 -8.30 -23.00 -15.28
N ASN A 7 -8.52 -24.28 -15.62
CA ASN A 7 -9.26 -25.24 -14.81
C ASN A 7 -8.51 -25.54 -13.51
N PHE A 8 -9.28 -25.71 -12.42
CA PHE A 8 -8.80 -25.96 -11.05
C PHE A 8 -8.12 -27.33 -10.86
N GLU A 9 -8.04 -28.16 -11.90
CA GLU A 9 -7.48 -29.52 -11.87
C GLU A 9 -5.99 -29.61 -12.20
N GLU A 10 -5.33 -28.51 -12.60
CA GLU A 10 -3.89 -28.49 -12.93
C GLU A 10 -2.98 -28.06 -11.74
N MET A 11 -3.41 -28.27 -10.50
CA MET A 11 -2.51 -28.13 -9.35
C MET A 11 -1.66 -29.40 -9.18
N PRO A 12 -0.32 -29.33 -9.12
CA PRO A 12 0.49 -30.49 -8.79
C PRO A 12 0.18 -30.95 -7.37
N ALA A 13 -0.28 -32.20 -7.25
CA ALA A 13 -0.59 -32.85 -5.99
C ALA A 13 0.60 -32.79 -5.02
N VAL A 14 0.30 -32.46 -3.76
CA VAL A 14 1.20 -32.56 -2.60
C VAL A 14 1.79 -33.98 -2.57
N LYS A 15 3.11 -34.10 -2.78
CA LYS A 15 3.80 -35.38 -2.74
C LYS A 15 3.95 -35.87 -1.30
N THR A 16 3.10 -36.80 -0.90
CA THR A 16 3.27 -37.62 0.30
C THR A 16 4.42 -38.61 0.08
N PHE A 17 5.35 -38.67 1.02
CA PHE A 17 6.53 -39.55 0.99
C PHE A 17 6.12 -40.99 1.34
N THR A 18 6.22 -41.92 0.40
CA THR A 18 6.06 -43.38 0.63
C THR A 18 7.30 -44.13 0.16
N LEU A 19 7.95 -44.83 1.10
CA LEU A 19 9.06 -45.76 0.88
C LEU A 19 8.55 -47.02 0.16
N HIS A 20 9.13 -47.35 -0.99
CA HIS A 20 8.94 -48.66 -1.63
C HIS A 20 10.25 -49.44 -1.72
N HIS A 21 10.14 -50.69 -1.25
CA HIS A 21 11.17 -51.72 -1.19
C HIS A 21 11.76 -52.07 -2.57
N ALA A 22 13.07 -52.33 -2.57
CA ALA A 22 13.82 -52.82 -3.71
C ALA A 22 13.44 -54.27 -4.06
N SER A 23 13.09 -54.52 -5.32
CA SER A 23 13.00 -55.86 -5.91
C SER A 23 14.05 -56.00 -7.00
N THR A 24 15.00 -56.91 -6.78
CA THR A 24 16.07 -57.27 -7.69
C THR A 24 15.52 -58.04 -8.89
N ALA A 25 15.78 -57.58 -10.11
CA ALA A 25 15.57 -58.35 -11.33
C ALA A 25 16.87 -58.38 -12.15
N THR A 26 17.34 -59.58 -12.42
CA THR A 26 18.56 -59.95 -13.14
C THR A 26 18.43 -59.58 -14.63
N ALA A 27 19.38 -58.83 -15.18
CA ALA A 27 19.42 -58.52 -16.61
C ALA A 27 20.68 -59.11 -17.26
N THR A 28 20.43 -59.98 -18.24
CA THR A 28 21.39 -60.68 -19.09
C THR A 28 22.16 -59.69 -19.98
N THR A 29 23.49 -59.81 -20.02
CA THR A 29 24.38 -58.98 -20.86
C THR A 29 24.37 -59.43 -22.31
N VAL A 30 24.14 -58.50 -23.25
CA VAL A 30 24.49 -58.64 -24.66
C VAL A 30 25.30 -57.39 -25.05
N PRO A 31 26.52 -57.51 -25.61
CA PRO A 31 27.27 -56.35 -26.07
C PRO A 31 26.99 -56.09 -27.55
N SER A 32 26.72 -54.84 -27.92
CA SER A 32 27.08 -54.35 -29.26
C SER A 32 27.12 -52.83 -29.27
N ALA A 33 28.30 -52.31 -29.58
CA ALA A 33 28.54 -50.88 -29.76
C ALA A 33 27.75 -50.34 -30.95
N THR A 34 27.05 -49.23 -30.76
CA THR A 34 26.70 -48.28 -31.81
C THR A 34 26.67 -46.90 -31.17
N HIS A 35 27.62 -46.03 -31.54
CA HIS A 35 27.61 -44.63 -31.15
C HIS A 35 26.46 -43.93 -31.89
N THR A 36 25.27 -43.97 -31.30
CA THR A 36 24.20 -43.04 -31.66
C THR A 36 24.61 -41.66 -31.11
N PRO A 37 24.63 -40.58 -31.91
CA PRO A 37 24.74 -39.24 -31.35
C PRO A 37 23.58 -39.05 -30.38
N GLN A 38 23.87 -38.84 -29.10
CA GLN A 38 22.83 -38.40 -28.16
C GLN A 38 22.21 -37.11 -28.76
N PRO A 39 20.87 -36.98 -28.77
CA PRO A 39 20.24 -35.69 -29.03
C PRO A 39 20.90 -34.66 -28.10
N PRO A 40 21.16 -33.41 -28.55
CA PRO A 40 21.70 -32.38 -27.67
C PRO A 40 20.85 -32.36 -26.42
N GLU A 41 21.50 -32.63 -25.29
CA GLU A 41 20.86 -32.76 -23.98
C GLU A 41 20.02 -31.50 -23.79
N ALA A 42 18.70 -31.65 -23.76
CA ALA A 42 17.80 -30.52 -23.59
C ALA A 42 18.19 -29.86 -22.26
N VAL A 43 18.83 -28.69 -22.35
CA VAL A 43 19.29 -27.94 -21.18
C VAL A 43 18.04 -27.58 -20.39
N VAL A 44 17.75 -28.38 -19.37
CA VAL A 44 16.60 -28.16 -18.50
C VAL A 44 16.85 -26.82 -17.81
N PRO A 45 15.97 -25.81 -17.98
CA PRO A 45 16.21 -24.51 -17.37
C PRO A 45 16.29 -24.68 -15.86
N SER A 46 17.38 -24.20 -15.25
CA SER A 46 17.53 -24.22 -13.80
C SER A 46 16.47 -23.31 -13.18
N MET A 47 15.63 -23.89 -12.33
CA MET A 47 14.57 -23.16 -11.63
C MET A 47 15.00 -22.88 -10.19
N THR A 48 15.08 -21.60 -9.82
CA THR A 48 15.49 -21.17 -8.48
C THR A 48 14.36 -20.40 -7.81
N TRP A 49 14.01 -20.78 -6.58
CA TRP A 49 12.98 -20.13 -5.77
C TRP A 49 13.62 -19.17 -4.77
N GLN A 50 13.28 -17.89 -4.86
CA GLN A 50 13.69 -16.86 -3.93
C GLN A 50 12.54 -16.56 -2.97
N GLU A 51 12.64 -17.15 -1.78
CA GLU A 51 11.64 -17.01 -0.72
C GLU A 51 12.17 -16.16 0.44
N VAL A 52 11.28 -15.86 1.39
CA VAL A 52 11.66 -15.13 2.60
C VAL A 52 12.49 -16.01 3.52
N GLY A 53 13.57 -15.44 4.05
CA GLY A 53 14.38 -16.11 5.05
C GLY A 53 13.78 -16.00 6.46
N PRO A 54 14.39 -16.67 7.46
CA PRO A 54 13.94 -16.59 8.85
C PRO A 54 13.90 -15.16 9.42
N GLY A 55 14.79 -14.28 8.97
CA GLY A 55 14.83 -12.88 9.43
C GLY A 55 13.60 -12.07 9.01
N GLY A 56 13.17 -12.22 7.75
CA GLY A 56 12.00 -11.56 7.20
C GLY A 56 10.72 -12.13 7.81
N MET A 57 10.66 -13.45 8.03
CA MET A 57 9.55 -14.07 8.75
C MET A 57 9.40 -13.53 10.17
N ARG A 58 10.52 -13.37 10.92
CA ARG A 58 10.51 -12.73 12.24
C ARG A 58 10.04 -11.27 12.16
N ALA A 59 10.46 -10.52 11.15
CA ALA A 59 10.03 -9.14 10.95
C ALA A 59 8.52 -9.05 10.67
N LEU A 60 7.97 -9.93 9.84
CA LEU A 60 6.53 -10.00 9.58
C LEU A 60 5.75 -10.22 10.88
N TRP A 61 6.09 -11.25 11.66
CA TRP A 61 5.43 -11.52 12.94
C TRP A 61 5.59 -10.38 13.96
N THR A 62 6.76 -9.75 14.00
CA THR A 62 7.02 -8.61 14.90
C THR A 62 6.06 -7.45 14.58
N VAL A 63 5.90 -7.11 13.30
CA VAL A 63 4.98 -6.04 12.89
C VAL A 63 3.52 -6.46 13.07
N THR A 64 3.16 -7.72 12.83
CA THR A 64 1.80 -8.23 13.14
C THR A 64 1.42 -7.97 14.59
N ILE A 65 2.30 -8.37 15.54
CA ILE A 65 2.04 -8.19 16.97
C ILE A 65 1.97 -6.70 17.32
N LEU A 66 2.91 -5.90 16.80
CA LEU A 66 2.96 -4.46 17.06
C LEU A 66 1.68 -3.75 16.57
N MET A 67 1.23 -4.04 15.35
CA MET A 67 0.02 -3.44 14.78
C MET A 67 -1.25 -3.92 15.48
N GLY A 68 -1.30 -5.19 15.91
CA GLY A 68 -2.41 -5.73 16.70
C GLY A 68 -2.54 -5.12 18.10
N ILE A 69 -1.41 -4.86 18.78
CA ILE A 69 -1.43 -4.14 20.06
C ILE A 69 -1.82 -2.67 19.84
N ALA A 70 -1.25 -2.02 18.83
CA ALA A 70 -1.57 -0.63 18.51
C ALA A 70 -3.06 -0.44 18.22
N SER A 71 -3.68 -1.32 17.42
CA SER A 71 -5.11 -1.24 17.11
C SER A 71 -5.97 -1.39 18.35
N LEU A 72 -5.67 -2.35 19.23
CA LEU A 72 -6.39 -2.52 20.50
C LEU A 72 -6.30 -1.26 21.36
N VAL A 73 -5.10 -0.69 21.52
CA VAL A 73 -4.89 0.53 22.30
C VAL A 73 -5.68 1.71 21.70
N PHE A 74 -5.65 1.90 20.38
CA PHE A 74 -6.36 3.01 19.73
C PHE A 74 -7.88 2.87 19.83
N TYR A 75 -8.43 1.66 19.73
CA TYR A 75 -9.86 1.44 19.95
C TYR A 75 -10.28 1.71 21.40
N LEU A 76 -9.47 1.28 22.37
CA LEU A 76 -9.72 1.59 23.78
C LEU A 76 -9.69 3.09 24.06
N LEU A 77 -8.75 3.84 23.46
CA LEU A 77 -8.72 5.29 23.56
C LEU A 77 -9.93 5.94 22.89
N THR A 78 -10.38 5.42 21.74
CA THR A 78 -11.57 5.92 21.02
C THR A 78 -12.83 5.85 21.88
N SER A 79 -12.99 4.78 22.68
CA SER A 79 -14.15 4.60 23.55
C SER A 79 -14.29 5.70 24.62
N LYS A 80 -13.18 6.34 25.01
CA LYS A 80 -13.12 7.37 26.06
C LYS A 80 -13.33 8.79 25.55
N ILE A 81 -13.30 9.01 24.23
CA ILE A 81 -13.38 10.35 23.61
C ILE A 81 -14.84 10.70 23.28
N THR A 82 -15.19 11.98 23.28
CA THR A 82 -16.53 12.47 22.88
C THR A 82 -16.76 12.29 21.38
N VAL A 83 -18.01 12.00 20.98
CA VAL A 83 -18.36 11.60 19.60
C VAL A 83 -17.81 12.54 18.53
N GLN A 84 -17.83 13.85 18.78
CA GLN A 84 -17.39 14.90 17.85
C GLN A 84 -15.88 14.88 17.53
N LYS A 85 -15.05 14.31 18.41
CA LYS A 85 -13.59 14.19 18.24
C LYS A 85 -13.13 12.76 17.94
N ARG A 86 -14.06 11.82 17.74
CA ARG A 86 -13.72 10.41 17.52
C ARG A 86 -13.16 10.11 16.14
N LEU A 87 -13.48 10.92 15.12
CA LEU A 87 -13.12 10.59 13.74
C LEU A 87 -11.61 10.39 13.55
N PRO A 88 -10.69 11.26 14.01
CA PRO A 88 -9.26 11.06 13.76
C PRO A 88 -8.70 9.82 14.45
N ILE A 89 -9.15 9.52 15.67
CA ILE A 89 -8.69 8.32 16.38
C ILE A 89 -9.28 7.03 15.80
N LEU A 90 -10.51 7.09 15.28
CA LEU A 90 -11.12 5.98 14.55
C LEU A 90 -10.35 5.68 13.26
N LEU A 91 -9.98 6.71 12.49
CA LEU A 91 -9.19 6.56 11.27
C LEU A 91 -7.80 5.98 11.56
N VAL A 92 -7.14 6.44 12.62
CA VAL A 92 -5.88 5.86 13.11
C VAL A 92 -6.05 4.39 13.52
N SER A 93 -7.15 4.04 14.19
CA SER A 93 -7.48 2.65 14.55
C SER A 93 -7.68 1.78 13.31
N LEU A 94 -8.34 2.30 12.27
CA LEU A 94 -8.54 1.60 11.00
C LEU A 94 -7.22 1.37 10.24
N ILE A 95 -6.28 2.33 10.29
CA ILE A 95 -4.94 2.15 9.73
C ILE A 95 -4.28 0.92 10.37
N SER A 96 -4.09 0.95 11.68
CA SER A 96 -3.41 -0.15 12.41
C SER A 96 -4.11 -1.51 12.26
N THR A 97 -5.44 -1.52 12.17
CA THR A 97 -6.23 -2.76 11.97
C THR A 97 -6.04 -3.33 10.57
N THR A 98 -6.03 -2.48 9.54
CA THR A 98 -5.74 -2.91 8.16
C THR A 98 -4.32 -3.48 8.07
N SER A 99 -3.35 -2.80 8.70
CA SER A 99 -1.96 -3.27 8.79
C SER A 99 -1.88 -4.63 9.47
N PHE A 100 -2.58 -4.81 10.60
CA PHE A 100 -2.62 -6.07 11.32
C PHE A 100 -3.08 -7.23 10.42
N PHE A 101 -4.20 -7.07 9.70
CA PHE A 101 -4.69 -8.12 8.81
C PHE A 101 -3.74 -8.41 7.65
N ALA A 102 -3.16 -7.38 7.04
CA ALA A 102 -2.22 -7.56 5.94
C ALA A 102 -0.94 -8.27 6.40
N TYR A 103 -0.37 -7.87 7.54
CA TYR A 103 0.82 -8.51 8.10
C TYR A 103 0.55 -9.93 8.59
N TYR A 104 -0.62 -10.18 9.17
CA TYR A 104 -1.06 -11.52 9.53
C TYR A 104 -1.12 -12.44 8.29
N ALA A 105 -1.79 -12.02 7.21
CA ALA A 105 -1.88 -12.78 5.96
C ALA A 105 -0.50 -13.04 5.32
N MET A 106 0.43 -12.08 5.40
CA MET A 106 1.80 -12.27 4.92
C MET A 106 2.60 -13.24 5.81
N ALA A 107 2.39 -13.21 7.12
CA ALA A 107 3.09 -14.04 8.09
C ALA A 107 2.59 -15.50 8.09
N THR A 108 1.31 -15.73 7.80
CA THR A 108 0.74 -17.09 7.64
C THR A 108 1.11 -17.73 6.30
N GLY A 109 1.48 -16.93 5.30
CA GLY A 109 1.84 -17.39 3.95
C GLY A 109 0.70 -17.27 2.93
N ASP A 110 -0.51 -16.89 3.36
CA ASP A 110 -1.69 -16.74 2.49
C ASP A 110 -1.57 -15.56 1.51
N GLY A 111 -0.59 -14.68 1.72
CA GLY A 111 -0.33 -13.48 0.95
C GLY A 111 0.80 -13.55 -0.08
N VAL A 112 1.27 -14.75 -0.45
CA VAL A 112 2.45 -14.91 -1.31
C VAL A 112 2.06 -15.23 -2.75
N GLY A 113 2.47 -14.37 -3.69
CA GLY A 113 2.52 -14.65 -5.12
C GLY A 113 3.96 -14.84 -5.60
N TYR A 114 4.17 -15.36 -6.81
CA TYR A 114 5.50 -15.50 -7.39
C TYR A 114 5.57 -14.82 -8.75
N SER A 115 6.63 -14.03 -8.97
CA SER A 115 6.96 -13.48 -10.29
C SER A 115 8.13 -14.27 -10.88
N LEU A 116 7.95 -14.73 -12.12
CA LEU A 116 8.98 -15.42 -12.90
C LEU A 116 9.85 -14.41 -13.63
N ARG A 117 11.16 -14.51 -13.43
CA ARG A 117 12.16 -13.83 -14.24
C ARG A 117 12.96 -14.87 -15.02
N GLN A 118 12.98 -14.74 -16.33
CA GLN A 118 13.86 -15.52 -17.20
C GLN A 118 15.13 -14.72 -17.48
N ILE A 119 16.28 -15.27 -17.12
CA ILE A 119 17.60 -14.73 -17.46
C ILE A 119 18.12 -15.54 -18.65
N HIS A 120 18.40 -14.85 -19.74
CA HIS A 120 19.05 -15.42 -20.91
C HIS A 120 20.56 -15.27 -20.75
N HIS A 121 21.24 -16.40 -20.64
CA HIS A 121 22.70 -16.47 -20.63
C HIS A 121 23.17 -16.80 -22.05
N THR A 122 23.72 -15.79 -22.72
CA THR A 122 24.34 -15.94 -24.04
C THR A 122 25.76 -16.49 -23.88
N HIS A 123 26.12 -17.48 -24.71
CA HIS A 123 27.44 -18.10 -24.67
C HIS A 123 28.06 -18.12 -26.08
N ASP A 124 29.31 -17.66 -26.23
CA ASP A 124 29.95 -17.55 -27.54
C ASP A 124 30.16 -18.90 -28.26
N HIS A 125 30.33 -19.99 -27.52
CA HIS A 125 30.65 -21.32 -28.05
C HIS A 125 29.79 -22.46 -27.45
N ARG A 126 28.67 -22.13 -26.80
CA ARG A 126 27.71 -23.09 -26.25
C ARG A 126 26.29 -22.64 -26.59
N PRO A 127 25.30 -23.56 -26.66
CA PRO A 127 23.91 -23.17 -26.79
C PRO A 127 23.50 -22.27 -25.62
N ASP A 128 22.66 -21.29 -25.94
CA ASP A 128 22.12 -20.34 -24.96
C ASP A 128 21.38 -21.08 -23.85
N THR A 129 21.62 -20.63 -22.61
CA THR A 129 21.03 -21.23 -21.41
C THR A 129 19.99 -20.27 -20.83
N TYR A 130 18.86 -20.79 -20.37
CA TYR A 130 17.80 -20.01 -19.72
C TYR A 130 17.71 -20.39 -18.24
N GLU A 131 17.77 -19.39 -17.36
CA GLU A 131 17.57 -19.56 -15.93
C GLU A 131 16.25 -18.91 -15.51
N GLY A 132 15.36 -19.68 -14.87
CA GLY A 132 14.09 -19.20 -14.35
C GLY A 132 14.19 -18.92 -12.85
N ILE A 133 14.00 -17.67 -12.44
CA ILE A 133 13.99 -17.28 -11.03
C ILE A 133 12.56 -16.91 -10.64
N TYR A 134 11.95 -17.69 -9.75
CA TYR A 134 10.68 -17.34 -9.10
C TYR A 134 10.97 -16.54 -7.85
N ARG A 135 10.48 -15.30 -7.80
CA ARG A 135 10.62 -14.44 -6.63
C ARG A 135 9.31 -14.28 -5.91
N ALA A 136 9.32 -14.56 -4.61
CA ALA A 136 8.18 -14.33 -3.72
C ALA A 136 7.83 -12.84 -3.66
N ILE A 137 6.54 -12.57 -3.81
CA ILE A 137 5.92 -11.26 -3.84
C ILE A 137 4.78 -11.26 -2.83
N TYR A 138 4.80 -10.30 -1.92
CA TYR A 138 3.79 -10.17 -0.88
C TYR A 138 2.68 -9.22 -1.31
N TRP A 139 1.64 -9.77 -1.94
CA TRP A 139 0.61 -8.95 -2.55
C TRP A 139 -0.32 -8.20 -1.58
N PRO A 140 -0.59 -8.67 -0.34
CA PRO A 140 -1.39 -7.91 0.61
C PRO A 140 -0.82 -6.53 0.93
N ARG A 141 0.47 -6.31 0.67
CA ARG A 141 1.11 -4.99 0.83
C ARG A 141 0.41 -3.90 0.03
N TRP A 142 0.06 -4.15 -1.23
CA TRP A 142 -0.57 -3.13 -2.08
C TRP A 142 -1.98 -2.80 -1.62
N VAL A 143 -2.73 -3.80 -1.14
CA VAL A 143 -4.05 -3.57 -0.55
C VAL A 143 -3.91 -2.75 0.74
N ASN A 144 -2.99 -3.15 1.63
CA ASN A 144 -2.69 -2.42 2.85
C ASN A 144 -2.37 -0.96 2.55
N TRP A 145 -1.35 -0.71 1.72
CA TRP A 145 -0.89 0.63 1.43
C TRP A 145 -1.94 1.48 0.71
N THR A 146 -2.74 0.91 -0.17
CA THR A 146 -3.84 1.65 -0.80
C THR A 146 -4.82 2.17 0.26
N ILE A 147 -5.22 1.31 1.20
CA ILE A 147 -6.18 1.67 2.25
C ILE A 147 -5.54 2.61 3.28
N THR A 148 -4.41 2.22 3.88
CA THR A 148 -3.78 2.97 4.98
C THR A 148 -3.28 4.33 4.54
N SER A 149 -2.70 4.43 3.34
CA SER A 149 -2.21 5.70 2.82
C SER A 149 -3.36 6.62 2.43
N ASN A 150 -4.47 6.10 1.89
CA ASN A 150 -5.67 6.92 1.64
C ASN A 150 -6.24 7.50 2.94
N ILE A 151 -6.32 6.70 4.01
CA ILE A 151 -6.76 7.19 5.33
C ILE A 151 -5.79 8.23 5.90
N SER A 152 -4.47 8.01 5.75
CA SER A 152 -3.44 8.95 6.21
C SER A 152 -3.50 10.29 5.48
N LEU A 153 -3.72 10.26 4.16
CA LEU A 153 -3.90 11.44 3.33
C LEU A 153 -5.18 12.19 3.70
N PHE A 154 -6.27 11.46 3.97
CA PHE A 154 -7.50 12.07 4.48
C PHE A 154 -7.27 12.81 5.81
N LEU A 155 -6.53 12.21 6.75
CA LEU A 155 -6.14 12.88 8.01
C LEU A 155 -5.33 14.17 7.74
N LEU A 156 -4.37 14.13 6.81
CA LEU A 156 -3.59 15.32 6.42
C LEU A 156 -4.46 16.41 5.77
N THR A 157 -5.47 16.04 4.99
CA THR A 157 -6.46 16.97 4.43
C THR A 157 -7.26 17.66 5.54
N LEU A 158 -7.73 16.92 6.55
CA LEU A 158 -8.43 17.52 7.70
C LEU A 158 -7.54 18.52 8.44
N ILE A 159 -6.26 18.20 8.64
CA ILE A 159 -5.31 19.08 9.31
C ILE A 159 -5.06 20.33 8.46
N SER A 160 -4.81 20.20 7.16
CA SER A 160 -4.54 21.34 6.26
C SER A 160 -5.77 22.20 5.94
N GLY A 161 -6.97 21.63 6.01
CA GLY A 161 -8.20 22.25 5.50
C GLY A 161 -8.30 22.28 3.99
N LEU A 162 -7.60 21.37 3.30
CA LEU A 162 -7.73 21.21 1.85
C LEU A 162 -9.18 20.80 1.49
N ASN A 163 -9.72 21.35 0.40
CA ASN A 163 -11.09 21.08 -0.03
C ASN A 163 -11.31 19.65 -0.55
N GLY A 164 -12.58 19.24 -0.62
CA GLY A 164 -12.98 17.91 -1.09
C GLY A 164 -12.46 17.54 -2.49
N ALA A 165 -12.44 18.49 -3.43
CA ALA A 165 -11.87 18.26 -4.75
C ALA A 165 -10.36 17.93 -4.69
N GLY A 166 -9.61 18.67 -3.85
CA GLY A 166 -8.19 18.41 -3.63
C GLY A 166 -7.92 17.08 -2.94
N LEU A 167 -8.79 16.69 -2.00
CA LEU A 167 -8.79 15.37 -1.38
C LEU A 167 -8.97 14.26 -2.42
N LEU A 168 -9.99 14.35 -3.28
CA LEU A 168 -10.26 13.30 -4.27
C LEU A 168 -9.08 13.08 -5.22
N VAL A 169 -8.44 14.16 -5.68
CA VAL A 169 -7.22 14.06 -6.50
C VAL A 169 -6.10 13.36 -5.74
N LEU A 170 -5.94 13.67 -4.45
CA LEU A 170 -4.91 13.08 -3.58
C LEU A 170 -5.14 11.57 -3.37
N LEU A 171 -6.39 11.16 -3.12
CA LEU A 171 -6.76 9.74 -2.96
C LEU A 171 -6.64 8.95 -4.26
N ALA A 172 -7.05 9.55 -5.39
CA ALA A 172 -6.92 8.94 -6.71
C ALA A 172 -5.45 8.72 -7.08
N ALA A 173 -4.60 9.74 -6.89
CA ALA A 173 -3.17 9.63 -7.14
C ALA A 173 -2.51 8.54 -6.28
N ASN A 174 -2.87 8.46 -5.00
CA ASN A 174 -2.39 7.38 -4.11
C ASN A 174 -2.80 5.99 -4.59
N THR A 175 -4.06 5.84 -4.97
CA THR A 175 -4.59 4.57 -5.47
C THR A 175 -3.89 4.15 -6.76
N PHE A 176 -3.71 5.08 -7.71
CA PHE A 176 -2.98 4.81 -8.95
C PHE A 176 -1.50 4.49 -8.72
N MET A 177 -0.85 5.12 -7.75
CA MET A 177 0.53 4.81 -7.38
C MET A 177 0.68 3.34 -6.98
N TYR A 178 -0.16 2.83 -6.08
CA TYR A 178 -0.04 1.45 -5.59
C TYR A 178 -0.59 0.41 -6.57
N ILE A 179 -1.60 0.74 -7.38
CA ILE A 179 -2.02 -0.11 -8.50
C ILE A 179 -0.88 -0.27 -9.50
N ALA A 180 -0.26 0.83 -9.93
CA ALA A 180 0.86 0.79 -10.87
C ALA A 180 2.06 0.04 -10.27
N ALA A 181 2.37 0.27 -8.98
CA ALA A 181 3.44 -0.43 -8.28
C ALA A 181 3.19 -1.96 -8.23
N GLY A 182 1.97 -2.37 -7.89
CA GLY A 182 1.60 -3.79 -7.84
C GLY A 182 1.57 -4.46 -9.21
N ALA A 183 0.99 -3.78 -10.21
CA ALA A 183 0.94 -4.28 -11.59
C ALA A 183 2.35 -4.48 -12.17
N GLY A 184 3.26 -3.53 -11.95
CA GLY A 184 4.65 -3.67 -12.38
C GLY A 184 5.40 -4.78 -11.65
N ALA A 185 5.18 -4.94 -10.34
CA ALA A 185 5.83 -6.00 -9.56
C ALA A 185 5.37 -7.40 -9.96
N MET A 186 4.07 -7.59 -10.20
CA MET A 186 3.49 -8.89 -10.58
C MET A 186 3.58 -9.20 -12.08
N GLY A 187 3.84 -8.20 -12.92
CA GLY A 187 3.91 -8.36 -14.37
C GLY A 187 4.99 -9.36 -14.82
N SER A 188 4.63 -10.25 -15.75
CA SER A 188 5.53 -11.20 -16.39
C SER A 188 6.41 -10.56 -17.47
N HIS A 189 5.95 -9.45 -18.07
CA HIS A 189 6.64 -8.76 -19.16
C HIS A 189 7.65 -7.74 -18.63
N HIS A 190 8.94 -8.04 -18.78
CA HIS A 190 10.02 -7.19 -18.28
C HIS A 190 10.06 -5.81 -18.97
N GLU A 191 9.67 -5.73 -20.24
CA GLU A 191 9.70 -4.49 -21.04
C GLU A 191 8.72 -3.42 -20.54
N TYR A 192 7.54 -3.80 -20.07
CA TYR A 192 6.51 -2.86 -19.59
C TYR A 192 6.65 -2.52 -18.10
N LYS A 193 7.49 -3.26 -17.38
CA LYS A 193 7.70 -3.11 -15.94
C LYS A 193 8.14 -1.71 -15.55
N TRP A 194 9.09 -1.14 -16.29
CA TRP A 194 9.59 0.22 -16.02
C TRP A 194 8.58 1.31 -16.36
N GLY A 195 7.66 1.06 -17.30
CA GLY A 195 6.53 1.96 -17.58
C GLY A 195 5.62 2.11 -16.36
N TRP A 196 5.27 0.99 -15.72
CA TRP A 196 4.50 0.99 -14.47
C TRP A 196 5.21 1.73 -13.33
N TYR A 197 6.54 1.59 -13.23
CA TYR A 197 7.34 2.32 -12.25
C TYR A 197 7.27 3.84 -12.45
N ILE A 198 7.38 4.31 -13.70
CA ILE A 198 7.29 5.74 -14.02
C ILE A 198 5.90 6.29 -13.70
N ILE A 199 4.83 5.55 -13.99
CA ILE A 199 3.46 5.93 -13.64
C ILE A 199 3.30 6.07 -12.12
N ALA A 200 3.87 5.14 -11.34
CA ALA A 200 3.85 5.22 -9.89
C ALA A 200 4.61 6.46 -9.37
N LEU A 201 5.77 6.77 -9.92
CA LEU A 201 6.53 7.97 -9.57
C LEU A 201 5.78 9.26 -9.90
N PHE A 202 5.15 9.35 -11.07
CA PHE A 202 4.34 10.51 -11.44
C PHE A 202 3.15 10.70 -10.49
N SER A 203 2.49 9.60 -10.13
CA SER A 203 1.39 9.60 -9.16
C SER A 203 1.85 10.09 -7.78
N TYR A 204 3.03 9.66 -7.33
CA TYR A 204 3.66 10.18 -6.11
C TYR A 204 3.91 11.69 -6.18
N LEU A 205 4.49 12.19 -7.29
CA LEU A 205 4.72 13.63 -7.48
C LEU A 205 3.42 14.44 -7.45
N MET A 206 2.34 13.90 -8.03
CA MET A 206 1.01 14.50 -7.95
C MET A 206 0.49 14.58 -6.51
N MET A 207 0.69 13.54 -5.70
CA MET A 207 0.35 13.59 -4.27
C MET A 207 1.15 14.66 -3.53
N VAL A 208 2.46 14.74 -3.78
CA VAL A 208 3.34 15.74 -3.18
C VAL A 208 2.87 17.16 -3.55
N TYR A 209 2.60 17.40 -4.82
CA TYR A 209 2.10 18.70 -5.29
C TYR A 209 0.77 19.06 -4.63
N GLN A 210 -0.19 18.13 -4.64
CA GLN A 210 -1.53 18.37 -4.11
C GLN A 210 -1.52 18.59 -2.59
N CYS A 211 -0.71 17.85 -1.82
CA CYS A 211 -0.66 18.00 -0.37
C CYS A 211 0.31 19.10 0.10
N LEU A 212 1.57 19.09 -0.35
CA LEU A 212 2.60 19.99 0.19
C LEU A 212 2.55 21.40 -0.41
N ILE A 213 1.98 21.59 -1.59
CA ILE A 213 1.81 22.92 -2.18
C ILE A 213 0.41 23.45 -1.90
N LYS A 214 -0.63 22.77 -2.42
CA LYS A 214 -2.02 23.25 -2.24
C LYS A 214 -2.50 23.10 -0.80
N GLY A 215 -2.21 21.98 -0.13
CA GLY A 215 -2.53 21.79 1.29
C GLY A 215 -1.78 22.78 2.19
N ARG A 216 -0.52 23.11 1.88
CA ARG A 216 0.20 24.19 2.60
C ARG A 216 -0.48 25.53 2.42
N ASN A 217 -0.91 25.87 1.21
CA ASN A 217 -1.62 27.12 0.95
C ASN A 217 -2.96 27.18 1.72
N ALA A 218 -3.69 26.06 1.78
CA ALA A 218 -4.91 25.95 2.60
C ALA A 218 -4.63 26.12 4.10
N ALA A 219 -3.49 25.60 4.59
CA ALA A 219 -3.08 25.73 5.97
C ALA A 219 -2.58 27.14 6.37
N LEU A 220 -2.36 28.06 5.41
CA LEU A 220 -1.94 29.43 5.71
C LEU A 220 -3.00 30.24 6.46
N VAL A 221 -4.27 29.91 6.24
CA VAL A 221 -5.43 30.58 6.84
C VAL A 221 -5.68 30.09 8.28
N LYS A 222 -5.08 28.95 8.66
CA LYS A 222 -5.16 28.41 10.02
C LYS A 222 -4.16 29.09 10.95
N ASP A 223 -4.34 28.88 12.25
CA ASP A 223 -3.43 29.38 13.27
C ASP A 223 -2.01 28.80 13.10
N ALA A 224 -1.02 29.50 13.68
CA ALA A 224 0.38 29.16 13.53
C ALA A 224 0.73 27.75 14.07
N LYS A 225 0.03 27.27 15.11
CA LYS A 225 0.24 25.93 15.68
C LYS A 225 -0.23 24.87 14.70
N SER A 226 -1.44 25.01 14.18
CA SER A 226 -2.02 24.09 13.19
C SER A 226 -1.19 24.00 11.91
N ARG A 227 -0.75 25.16 11.39
CA ARG A 227 0.12 25.22 10.22
C ARG A 227 1.46 24.53 10.44
N ARG A 228 2.11 24.75 11.59
CA ARG A 228 3.39 24.12 11.91
C ARG A 228 3.23 22.61 12.07
N PHE A 229 2.17 22.17 12.75
CA PHE A 229 1.84 20.76 12.91
C PHE A 229 1.64 20.08 11.56
N PHE A 230 0.83 20.67 10.67
CA PHE A 230 0.66 20.19 9.30
C PHE A 230 1.99 20.00 8.58
N MET A 231 2.87 21.00 8.59
CA MET A 231 4.15 20.96 7.88
C MET A 231 5.08 19.84 8.39
N VAL A 232 5.13 19.65 9.71
CA VAL A 232 5.96 18.58 10.32
C VAL A 232 5.40 17.21 9.97
N VAL A 233 4.11 16.99 10.16
CA VAL A 233 3.48 15.67 9.98
C VAL A 233 3.41 15.29 8.49
N SER A 234 3.04 16.22 7.62
CA SER A 234 3.04 15.98 6.16
C SER A 234 4.46 15.77 5.62
N GLY A 235 5.44 16.57 6.07
CA GLY A 235 6.85 16.39 5.69
C GLY A 235 7.38 15.02 6.09
N PHE A 236 7.13 14.59 7.33
CA PHE A 236 7.48 13.26 7.82
C PHE A 236 6.81 12.15 6.98
N TYR A 237 5.51 12.28 6.71
CA TYR A 237 4.77 11.29 5.94
C TYR A 237 5.32 11.15 4.51
N PHE A 238 5.44 12.26 3.77
CA PHE A 238 5.92 12.22 2.39
C PHE A 238 7.39 11.79 2.27
N LEU A 239 8.24 12.16 3.22
CA LEU A 239 9.62 11.66 3.25
C LEU A 239 9.67 10.14 3.47
N THR A 240 8.80 9.62 4.32
CA THR A 240 8.68 8.17 4.54
C THR A 240 8.13 7.47 3.29
N VAL A 241 7.09 8.02 2.66
CA VAL A 241 6.49 7.47 1.43
C VAL A 241 7.49 7.48 0.28
N LEU A 242 8.37 8.49 0.17
CA LEU A 242 9.43 8.54 -0.85
C LEU A 242 10.38 7.33 -0.80
N ALA A 243 10.59 6.75 0.38
CA ALA A 243 11.46 5.58 0.53
C ALA A 243 10.85 4.33 -0.13
N TYR A 244 9.52 4.22 -0.25
CA TYR A 244 8.87 3.04 -0.84
C TYR A 244 9.23 2.85 -2.32
N PRO A 245 9.11 3.86 -3.21
CA PRO A 245 9.60 3.78 -4.58
C PRO A 245 11.05 3.34 -4.71
N ILE A 246 11.93 3.81 -3.82
CA ILE A 246 13.35 3.42 -3.83
C ILE A 246 13.49 1.91 -3.57
N VAL A 247 12.77 1.39 -2.57
CA VAL A 247 12.78 -0.04 -2.23
C VAL A 247 12.11 -0.87 -3.33
N PHE A 248 11.02 -0.40 -3.95
CA PHE A 248 10.44 -1.06 -5.14
C PHE A 248 11.46 -1.14 -6.28
N GLY A 249 12.08 -0.01 -6.61
CA GLY A 249 13.06 0.11 -7.68
C GLY A 249 14.22 -0.87 -7.51
N LEU A 250 14.80 -0.94 -6.32
CA LEU A 250 15.92 -1.85 -6.02
C LEU A 250 15.46 -3.30 -5.83
N GLY A 251 14.32 -3.49 -5.19
CA GLY A 251 13.70 -4.77 -4.90
C GLY A 251 12.91 -5.26 -6.09
N SER A 252 11.59 -5.23 -5.98
CA SER A 252 10.65 -5.89 -6.89
C SER A 252 10.89 -5.58 -8.37
N TYR A 253 11.52 -4.45 -8.72
CA TYR A 253 11.80 -4.03 -10.09
C TYR A 253 13.17 -4.47 -10.61
N ALA A 254 14.28 -4.01 -10.01
CA ALA A 254 15.64 -4.30 -10.47
C ALA A 254 16.24 -5.60 -9.92
N HIS A 255 15.58 -6.26 -8.95
CA HIS A 255 16.05 -7.50 -8.32
C HIS A 255 17.47 -7.41 -7.74
N ARG A 256 17.84 -6.25 -7.19
CA ARG A 256 19.16 -5.98 -6.59
C ARG A 256 19.24 -6.33 -5.11
N ILE A 257 18.11 -6.46 -4.42
CA ILE A 257 18.04 -6.82 -3.01
C ILE A 257 17.31 -8.16 -2.81
N SER A 258 17.70 -8.90 -1.78
CA SER A 258 17.05 -10.16 -1.42
C SER A 258 15.61 -9.95 -0.93
N VAL A 259 14.75 -10.96 -1.09
CA VAL A 259 13.36 -10.93 -0.57
C VAL A 259 13.34 -10.64 0.93
N ASN A 260 14.32 -11.19 1.66
CA ASN A 260 14.48 -10.95 3.10
C ASN A 260 14.73 -9.46 3.41
N ALA A 261 15.64 -8.81 2.69
CA ALA A 261 15.95 -7.39 2.88
C ALA A 261 14.78 -6.50 2.48
N GLU A 262 14.07 -6.84 1.41
CA GLU A 262 12.87 -6.13 0.96
C GLU A 262 11.78 -6.17 2.04
N VAL A 263 11.46 -7.37 2.56
CA VAL A 263 10.45 -7.56 3.61
C VAL A 263 10.78 -6.78 4.88
N ILE A 264 12.04 -6.83 5.34
CA ILE A 264 12.48 -6.11 6.53
C ILE A 264 12.41 -4.60 6.32
N THR A 265 12.83 -4.11 5.16
CA THR A 265 12.82 -2.67 4.87
C THR A 265 11.39 -2.14 4.84
N PHE A 266 10.46 -2.84 4.19
CA PHE A 266 9.05 -2.45 4.21
C PHE A 266 8.41 -2.56 5.60
N ALA A 267 8.80 -3.56 6.40
CA ALA A 267 8.36 -3.66 7.79
C ALA A 267 8.75 -2.41 8.61
N VAL A 268 9.99 -1.93 8.46
CA VAL A 268 10.44 -0.69 9.11
C VAL A 268 9.68 0.53 8.59
N LEU A 269 9.53 0.65 7.27
CA LEU A 269 8.80 1.77 6.66
C LEU A 269 7.33 1.80 7.09
N ASP A 270 6.68 0.64 7.24
CA ASP A 270 5.29 0.55 7.71
C ASP A 270 5.17 0.93 9.18
N VAL A 271 6.14 0.57 10.03
CA VAL A 271 6.16 1.05 11.43
C VAL A 271 6.29 2.59 11.47
N LEU A 272 7.04 3.21 10.57
CA LEU A 272 7.15 4.66 10.49
C LEU A 272 5.86 5.31 9.94
N SER A 273 5.36 4.81 8.81
CA SER A 273 4.24 5.42 8.07
C SER A 273 2.87 5.12 8.67
N GLN A 274 2.72 4.04 9.44
CA GLN A 274 1.45 3.61 10.02
C GLN A 274 1.50 3.58 11.56
N GLY A 275 2.67 3.34 12.17
CA GLY A 275 2.83 3.41 13.62
C GLY A 275 3.16 4.82 14.10
N LEU A 276 4.36 5.31 13.76
CA LEU A 276 4.85 6.61 14.22
C LEU A 276 4.01 7.77 13.68
N PHE A 277 3.62 7.73 12.40
CA PHE A 277 2.70 8.72 11.83
C PHE A 277 1.39 8.81 12.62
N CYS A 278 0.75 7.67 12.91
CA CYS A 278 -0.48 7.63 13.69
C CYS A 278 -0.27 8.18 15.10
N PHE A 279 0.83 7.82 15.75
CA PHE A 279 1.19 8.41 17.04
C PHE A 279 1.32 9.93 16.97
N LEU A 280 2.03 10.47 15.97
CA LEU A 280 2.17 11.92 15.76
C LEU A 280 0.81 12.60 15.56
N VAL A 281 -0.07 12.02 14.75
CA VAL A 281 -1.44 12.53 14.54
C VAL A 281 -2.22 12.58 15.86
N LEU A 282 -2.09 11.57 16.72
CA LEU A 282 -2.74 11.55 18.02
C LEU A 282 -2.21 12.62 18.98
N THR A 283 -0.93 12.98 18.90
CA THR A 283 -0.38 14.08 19.74
C THR A 283 -0.95 15.46 19.38
N GLY A 284 -1.48 15.63 18.17
CA GLY A 284 -2.11 16.89 17.71
C GLY A 284 -3.62 16.78 17.52
N GLN A 285 -4.31 15.96 18.31
CA GLN A 285 -5.78 15.82 18.24
C GLN A 285 -6.53 17.15 18.42
N ASP A 286 -5.94 18.09 19.15
CA ASP A 286 -6.46 19.43 19.40
C ASP A 286 -6.38 20.37 18.18
N VAL A 287 -5.56 20.04 17.19
CA VAL A 287 -5.40 20.77 15.93
C VAL A 287 -6.43 20.33 14.87
N ILE A 288 -7.07 19.17 15.04
CA ILE A 288 -8.00 18.62 14.06
C ILE A 288 -9.42 19.12 14.36
N PRO A 289 -10.13 19.73 13.38
CA PRO A 289 -11.48 20.23 13.58
C PRO A 289 -12.45 19.16 14.10
N ALA A 290 -13.34 19.55 15.01
CA ALA A 290 -14.42 18.68 15.44
C ALA A 290 -15.50 18.59 14.33
N ILE A 291 -16.16 17.43 14.21
CA ILE A 291 -17.15 17.15 13.14
C ILE A 291 -18.35 18.13 13.16
N SER A 292 -18.54 18.89 14.24
CA SER A 292 -19.63 19.88 14.37
C SER A 292 -19.40 21.19 13.59
N GLU A 293 -18.20 21.43 13.06
CA GLU A 293 -17.92 22.59 12.19
C GLU A 293 -18.29 22.22 10.73
N ASP A 294 -19.54 22.48 10.36
CA ASP A 294 -20.12 22.51 9.01
C ASP A 294 -19.56 21.51 7.97
N VAL A 295 -19.98 20.24 8.09
CA VAL A 295 -19.69 19.17 7.12
C VAL A 295 -20.19 19.51 5.70
N GLY A 296 -21.19 20.39 5.57
CA GLY A 296 -21.72 20.85 4.28
C GLY A 296 -20.71 21.69 3.50
N GLY A 297 -19.96 22.54 4.18
CA GLY A 297 -18.93 23.40 3.57
C GLY A 297 -17.67 22.64 3.14
N PHE A 298 -17.33 21.51 3.77
CA PHE A 298 -16.07 20.80 3.53
C PHE A 298 -15.82 20.42 2.06
N TRP A 299 -16.85 19.94 1.36
CA TRP A 299 -16.70 19.46 0.00
C TRP A 299 -16.39 20.59 -0.99
N SER A 300 -16.99 21.76 -0.78
CA SER A 300 -16.86 22.93 -1.66
C SER A 300 -15.69 23.83 -1.25
N TYR A 301 -15.55 24.10 0.05
CA TYR A 301 -14.69 25.15 0.60
C TYR A 301 -13.57 24.61 1.52
N GLY A 302 -13.60 23.31 1.85
CA GLY A 302 -12.68 22.70 2.82
C GLY A 302 -13.09 23.00 4.26
N THR A 303 -12.21 22.76 5.22
CA THR A 303 -12.50 23.09 6.64
C THR A 303 -12.38 24.59 6.95
N ASN A 304 -12.27 25.43 5.91
CA ASN A 304 -12.12 26.87 6.02
C ASN A 304 -13.40 27.49 5.44
N ASN A 305 -14.04 28.43 6.14
CA ASN A 305 -15.30 29.09 5.72
C ASN A 305 -15.15 30.01 4.48
N GLN A 306 -14.17 29.81 3.61
CA GLN A 306 -13.99 30.60 2.40
C GLN A 306 -15.03 30.20 1.34
N GLY A 307 -16.19 30.85 1.38
CA GLY A 307 -17.22 30.76 0.34
C GLY A 307 -18.63 30.43 0.84
N ALA A 308 -18.81 30.24 2.15
CA ALA A 308 -20.14 30.26 2.74
C ALA A 308 -20.65 31.70 2.71
N ILE A 309 -21.48 32.03 1.71
CA ILE A 309 -22.28 33.26 1.74
C ILE A 309 -23.32 33.04 2.84
N HIS A 310 -23.12 33.69 3.99
CA HIS A 310 -24.15 33.80 5.00
C HIS A 310 -25.21 34.75 4.43
N ILE A 311 -26.29 34.19 3.91
CA ILE A 311 -27.50 34.96 3.68
C ILE A 311 -28.10 35.12 5.08
N ASP A 312 -27.71 36.19 5.77
CA ASP A 312 -28.52 36.69 6.87
C ASP A 312 -29.88 37.02 6.25
N ASN A 313 -30.88 36.19 6.53
CA ASN A 313 -32.26 36.60 6.35
C ASN A 313 -32.48 37.67 7.42
N GLU A 314 -32.22 38.92 7.07
CA GLU A 314 -32.83 40.05 7.77
C GLU A 314 -34.34 39.85 7.60
N ASP A 315 -34.97 39.36 8.66
CA ASP A 315 -36.41 39.36 8.80
C ASP A 315 -36.85 40.82 8.70
N ASP A 316 -37.44 41.18 7.56
CA ASP A 316 -38.24 42.39 7.39
C ASP A 316 -39.43 42.31 8.37
N GLU A 317 -39.21 42.71 9.63
CA GLU A 317 -40.25 43.14 10.56
C GLU A 317 -40.83 44.48 10.05
N ASP A 318 -41.56 44.42 8.95
CA ASP A 318 -42.42 45.52 8.52
C ASP A 318 -43.67 45.53 9.42
N GLY A 319 -43.70 46.56 10.27
CA GLY A 319 -44.72 46.82 11.27
C GLY A 319 -46.14 46.77 10.74
N TYR A 320 -46.94 45.92 11.37
CA TYR A 320 -48.39 45.92 11.27
C TYR A 320 -48.94 46.90 12.33
N ASP A 321 -48.96 48.20 12.01
CA ASP A 321 -49.66 49.18 12.83
C ASP A 321 -51.17 49.11 12.54
N ASP A 322 -51.89 48.62 13.54
CA ASP A 322 -53.33 48.46 13.65
C ASP A 322 -54.02 49.84 13.82
N GLU A 323 -54.30 50.53 12.70
CA GLU A 323 -55.23 51.66 12.68
C GLU A 323 -56.69 51.15 12.73
N GLY A 324 -57.14 50.86 13.95
CA GLY A 324 -58.50 50.40 14.22
C GLY A 324 -59.03 50.87 15.57
N ARG A 325 -59.42 52.15 15.70
CA ARG A 325 -60.38 52.55 16.74
C ARG A 325 -61.20 53.79 16.37
N HIS A 326 -62.40 53.52 15.87
CA HIS A 326 -63.57 54.39 15.94
C HIS A 326 -64.20 54.35 17.34
N TRP A 327 -64.87 55.48 17.67
CA TRP A 327 -65.78 55.80 18.80
C TRP A 327 -65.13 56.24 20.12
#